data_AF-A0A7W1EWG8-F1
#
_entry.id   AF-A0A7W1EWG8-F1
#
_cell.length_a   1.000
_cell.length_b   1.000
_cell.length_c   1.000
_cell.angle_alpha   90.00
_cell.angle_beta   90.00
_cell.angle_gamma   90.00
#
_symmetry.space_group_name_H-M   'P 1'
#
loop_
_entity.id
_entity.type
_entity.pdbx_description
1 polymer ?
#
loop_
_entity_poly.entity_id
_entity_poly.type
_entity_poly.pdbx_seq_one_letter_code
_entity_poly.pdbx_strand_id
1 'polypeptide(L)' 'MFEFSKKILEKVSFDKTLFCKELKKSIQWVKPDEKTLLKVWCLATFGNIYQQEILEIFSSVR' A
#
# COMPACT_ATOMS: atom_id res chain seq x y z
N MET A 1 -7.59 9.29 -6.00
CA MET A 1 -7.69 7.85 -5.65
C MET A 1 -6.84 7.52 -4.42
N PHE A 2 -5.77 8.27 -4.18
CA PHE A 2 -4.92 8.21 -3.00
C PHE A 2 -5.66 8.12 -1.64
N GLU A 3 -6.54 9.08 -1.32
CA GLU A 3 -7.30 9.08 -0.06
C GLU A 3 -8.19 7.85 0.13
N PHE A 4 -8.74 7.34 -0.98
CA PHE A 4 -9.58 6.14 -0.96
C PHE A 4 -8.74 4.89 -0.69
N SER A 5 -7.57 4.79 -1.33
CA SER A 5 -6.60 3.72 -1.06
C SER A 5 -6.18 3.67 0.40
N LYS A 6 -5.91 4.82 1.04
CA LYS A 6 -5.58 4.87 2.48
C LYS A 6 -6.70 4.26 3.34
N LYS A 7 -7.94 4.68 3.13
CA LYS A 7 -9.11 4.17 3.86
C LYS A 7 -9.33 2.66 3.68
N ILE A 8 -9.09 2.13 2.47
CA ILE A 8 -9.17 0.69 2.24
C ILE A 8 -8.07 -0.03 3.01
N LEU A 9 -6.82 0.41 2.86
CA LEU A 9 -5.67 -0.22 3.48
C LEU A 9 -5.77 -0.25 5.02
N GLU A 10 -6.29 0.81 5.63
CA GLU A 10 -6.61 0.84 7.07
C GLU A 10 -7.67 -0.19 7.45
N LYS A 11 -8.71 -0.38 6.63
CA LYS A 11 -9.77 -1.35 6.92
C LYS A 11 -9.32 -2.79 6.76
N VAL A 12 -8.39 -3.07 5.85
CA VAL A 12 -7.93 -4.44 5.57
C VAL A 12 -6.61 -4.80 6.25
N SER A 13 -6.00 -3.89 7.01
CA SER A 13 -4.68 -4.10 7.63
C SER A 13 -4.65 -5.23 8.67
N PHE A 14 -5.81 -5.70 9.14
CA PHE A 14 -5.89 -6.83 10.06
C PHE A 14 -5.54 -8.18 9.41
N ASP A 15 -5.65 -8.29 8.08
CA ASP A 15 -5.33 -9.51 7.32
C ASP A 15 -4.21 -9.21 6.32
N LYS A 16 -3.06 -9.83 6.54
CA LYS A 16 -1.86 -9.67 5.70
C LYS A 16 -2.14 -9.98 4.22
N THR A 17 -2.89 -11.04 3.92
CA THR A 17 -3.16 -11.46 2.54
C THR A 17 -4.07 -10.46 1.85
N LEU A 18 -5.10 -9.97 2.54
CA LEU A 18 -6.01 -8.97 2.02
C LEU A 18 -5.33 -7.61 1.86
N PHE A 19 -4.52 -7.20 2.85
CA PHE A 19 -3.69 -6.01 2.78
C PHE A 19 -2.78 -6.01 1.54
N CYS A 20 -2.05 -7.10 1.31
CA CYS A 20 -1.18 -7.23 0.14
C CYS A 20 -1.96 -7.13 -1.19
N LYS A 21 -3.16 -7.71 -1.27
CA LYS A 21 -4.03 -7.63 -2.46
C LYS A 21 -4.51 -6.21 -2.71
N GLU A 22 -5.00 -5.52 -1.68
CA GLU A 22 -5.51 -4.15 -1.81
C GLU A 22 -4.38 -3.13 -2.00
N LEU A 23 -3.18 -3.38 -1.48
CA LEU A 23 -2.00 -2.55 -1.74
C LEU A 23 -1.60 -2.60 -3.22
N LYS A 24 -1.57 -3.81 -3.81
CA LYS A 24 -1.31 -3.96 -5.25
C LYS A 24 -2.33 -3.18 -6.10
N LYS A 25 -3.63 -3.28 -5.77
CA LYS A 25 -4.67 -2.50 -6.45
C LYS A 25 -4.47 -1.00 -6.27
N SER A 26 -4.19 -0.57 -5.05
CA SER A 26 -3.97 0.84 -4.72
C SER A 26 -2.84 1.44 -5.54
N ILE A 27 -1.73 0.73 -5.71
CA ILE A 27 -0.60 1.20 -6.54
C ILE A 27 -0.99 1.39 -8.01
N GLN A 28 -1.90 0.57 -8.54
CA GLN A 28 -2.40 0.69 -9.92
C GLN A 28 -3.43 1.82 -10.07
N TRP A 29 -4.15 2.14 -9.00
CA TRP A 29 -5.23 3.12 -9.00
C TRP A 29 -4.76 4.56 -8.75
N VAL A 30 -3.68 4.73 -7.99
CA VAL A 30 -3.09 6.06 -7.76
C VAL A 30 -2.31 6.51 -9.00
N LYS A 31 -2.21 7.83 -9.17
CA LYS A 31 -1.43 8.38 -10.27
C LYS A 31 0.07 8.09 -10.10
N PRO A 32 0.87 8.09 -11.18
CA PRO A 32 2.31 7.82 -11.09
C PRO A 32 3.05 8.72 -10.09
N ASP A 33 2.68 10.00 -10.02
CA ASP A 33 3.17 11.00 -9.06
C ASP A 33 2.76 10.71 -7.61
N GLU A 34 1.62 10.05 -7.39
CA GLU A 34 1.12 9.67 -6.07
C GLU A 34 1.71 8.35 -5.55
N LYS A 35 2.32 7.50 -6.41
CA LYS A 35 2.87 6.19 -6.01
C LYS A 35 3.92 6.31 -4.91
N THR A 36 4.83 7.27 -5.01
CA THR A 36 5.88 7.50 -4.01
C THR A 36 5.28 7.94 -2.67
N LEU A 37 4.28 8.83 -2.70
CA LEU A 37 3.55 9.25 -1.51
C LEU A 37 2.85 8.07 -0.84
N LEU A 38 2.28 7.14 -1.63
CA LEU A 38 1.61 5.96 -1.11
C LEU A 38 2.60 5.02 -0.42
N LYS A 39 3.79 4.84 -1.00
CA LYS A 39 4.86 4.03 -0.39
C LYS A 39 5.29 4.60 0.96
N VAL A 40 5.59 5.90 1.01
CA VAL A 40 6.02 6.57 2.24
C VAL A 40 4.94 6.46 3.31
N TRP A 41 3.69 6.71 2.96
CA TRP A 41 2.58 6.59 3.90
C TRP A 41 2.39 5.14 4.40
N CYS A 42 2.45 4.15 3.50
CA CYS A 42 2.33 2.74 3.91
C CYS A 42 3.45 2.33 4.88
N LEU A 43 4.69 2.75 4.63
CA LEU A 43 5.82 2.48 5.53
C LEU A 43 5.67 3.19 6.87
N ALA A 44 5.18 4.44 6.88
CA ALA A 44 4.95 5.19 8.11
C ALA A 44 3.84 4.57 8.98
N THR A 45 2.74 4.12 8.36
CA THR A 45 1.56 3.61 9.07
C THR A 45 1.69 2.13 9.43
N PHE A 46 2.21 1.31 8.52
CA PHE A 46 2.22 -0.16 8.65
C PHE A 46 3.62 -0.76 8.67
N GLY A 47 4.69 0.04 8.60
CA GLY A 47 6.06 -0.47 8.54
C GLY A 47 6.43 -1.38 9.71
N ASN A 48 5.91 -1.12 10.91
CA ASN A 48 6.18 -1.99 12.06
C ASN A 48 5.66 -3.43 11.90
N ILE A 49 4.69 -3.66 11.00
CA ILE A 49 4.02 -4.95 10.82
C ILE A 49 4.32 -5.54 9.43
N TYR A 50 4.31 -4.71 8.39
CA TYR A 50 4.32 -5.14 6.99
C TYR A 50 5.46 -4.52 6.15
N GLN A 51 6.57 -4.11 6.76
CA GLN A 51 7.67 -3.47 6.03
C GLN A 51 8.17 -4.29 4.84
N GLN A 52 8.35 -5.60 5.00
CA GLN A 52 8.90 -6.44 3.92
C GLN A 52 7.92 -6.55 2.75
N GLU A 53 6.65 -6.79 3.05
CA GLU A 53 5.56 -6.93 2.10
C GLU A 53 5.35 -5.64 1.30
N ILE A 54 5.40 -4.49 1.98
CA ILE A 54 5.29 -3.19 1.33
C ILE A 54 6.44 -3.01 0.34
N LEU A 55 7.70 -3.23 0.77
CA LEU A 55 8.85 -3.07 -0.11
C LEU A 55 8.83 -4.05 -1.30
N GLU A 56 8.48 -5.31 -1.05
CA GLU A 56 8.36 -6.34 -2.08
C GLU A 56 7.31 -5.95 -3.13
N ILE A 57 6.10 -5.58 -2.70
CA ILE A 57 5.01 -5.21 -3.60
C ILE A 57 5.38 -3.99 -4.46
N PHE A 58 5.97 -2.96 -3.86
CA PHE A 58 6.43 -1.79 -4.62
C PHE A 58 7.59 -2.09 -5.57
N SER A 59 8.39 -3.12 -5.31
CA SER A 59 9.45 -3.57 -6.23
C SER A 59 8.92 -4.44 -7.37
N SER A 60 7.85 -5.19 -7.12
CA SER A 60 7.23 -6.09 -8.10
C SER A 60 6.33 -5.37 -9.11
N VAL A 61 5.84 -4.18 -8.78
CA VAL A 61 4.99 -3.37 -9.68
C VAL A 61 5.89 -2.39 -10.44
N ARG A 62 6.19 -2.70 -11.71
CA ARG A 62 6.80 -1.74 -12.65
C ARG A 62 5.78 -0.67 -13.09
#